data_AF-A0A7C0UUH4-F1
#
_entry.id   AF-A0A7C0UUH4-F1
#
_cell.length_a   1.000
_cell.length_b   1.000
_cell.length_c   1.000
_cell.angle_alpha   90.00
_cell.angle_beta   90.00
_cell.angle_gamma   90.00
#
_symmetry.space_group_name_H-M   'P 1'
#
loop_
_entity.id
_entity.type
_entity.pdbx_description
1 polymer ?
#
loop_
_entity_poly.entity_id
_entity_poly.type
_entity_poly.pdbx_seq_one_letter_code
_entity_poly.pdbx_strand_id
1 'polypeptide(L)'
;MKVRYYLSMLSVFLVVALYDVVYILVGEGRGYTISSAVVDAVIFLGLNLIGIYYLYKPIDRFLQGKAEFDSVRDRIVALPRRSALWAGVLGFAYCLWVLGELLNSDPSLTPLRYASIATGLFLGYLLFPMFYISFLISNYNISLKEYIYRRFGFIFPSGRLKFWQKLLGSYIVVSVVPMAFIVLDMASVESWERVSAILKQDIATDVVSVFLCIGVAAAFLTRGLTKPVNLLTSSLEKVGEGDYSVRVPVVSGDEIGILTANFNSMVEGLSEREFIRDTFGRYLTEEVAAEILKQKVK
;
A
#
# COMPACT_ATOMS: atom_id res chain seq x y z
N MET A 1 0.62 17.81 -2.57
CA MET A 1 0.11 16.46 -2.89
C MET A 1 0.83 15.81 -4.06
N LYS A 2 0.89 16.47 -5.22
CA LYS A 2 1.56 15.98 -6.43
C LYS A 2 3.00 15.49 -6.23
N VAL A 3 3.87 16.33 -5.66
CA VAL A 3 5.29 16.00 -5.40
C VAL A 3 5.43 14.70 -4.62
N ARG A 4 4.62 14.50 -3.58
CA ARG A 4 4.68 13.29 -2.75
C ARG A 4 4.31 12.04 -3.55
N TYR A 5 3.30 12.09 -4.42
CA TYR A 5 2.97 10.97 -5.31
C TYR A 5 4.11 10.64 -6.28
N TYR A 6 4.74 11.67 -6.86
CA TYR A 6 5.86 11.48 -7.79
C TYR A 6 7.06 10.84 -7.09
N LEU A 7 7.46 11.36 -5.93
CA LEU A 7 8.53 10.78 -5.11
C LEU A 7 8.22 9.33 -4.72
N SER A 8 6.97 9.05 -4.34
CA SER A 8 6.51 7.70 -4.01
C SER A 8 6.62 6.70 -5.15
N MET A 9 6.39 7.13 -6.39
CA MET A 9 6.49 6.26 -7.56
C MET A 9 7.92 6.11 -8.04
N LEU A 10 8.72 7.18 -7.95
CA LEU A 10 10.13 7.18 -8.35
C LEU A 10 11.03 6.43 -7.35
N SER A 11 10.61 6.27 -6.10
CA SER A 11 11.39 5.51 -5.11
C SER A 11 11.59 4.05 -5.48
N VAL A 12 10.80 3.50 -6.42
CA VAL A 12 11.01 2.15 -6.97
C VAL A 12 12.38 2.02 -7.64
N PHE A 13 12.90 3.10 -8.26
CA PHE A 13 14.23 3.09 -8.86
C PHE A 13 15.32 2.91 -7.80
N LEU A 14 15.15 3.51 -6.61
CA LEU A 14 16.11 3.34 -5.51
C LEU A 14 16.13 1.90 -4.97
N VAL A 15 14.95 1.26 -4.94
CA VAL A 15 14.82 -0.15 -4.57
C VAL A 15 15.53 -1.03 -5.59
N VAL A 16 15.28 -0.81 -6.88
CA VAL A 16 15.91 -1.55 -7.98
C VAL A 16 17.43 -1.37 -7.94
N ALA A 17 17.91 -0.13 -7.82
CA ALA A 17 19.33 0.15 -7.69
C ALA A 17 19.96 -0.52 -6.45
N LEU A 18 19.21 -0.66 -5.35
CA LEU A 18 19.67 -1.41 -4.18
C LEU A 18 19.81 -2.91 -4.48
N TYR A 19 18.87 -3.50 -5.22
CA TYR A 19 19.00 -4.87 -5.71
C TYR A 19 20.24 -5.04 -6.58
N ASP A 20 20.47 -4.12 -7.51
CA ASP A 20 21.64 -4.16 -8.39
C ASP A 20 22.94 -4.08 -7.57
N VAL A 21 23.01 -3.21 -6.57
CA VAL A 21 24.18 -3.10 -5.68
C VAL A 21 24.43 -4.40 -4.92
N VAL A 22 23.38 -5.02 -4.36
CA VAL A 22 23.51 -6.31 -3.66
C VAL A 22 23.96 -7.40 -4.63
N TYR A 23 23.35 -7.44 -5.82
CA TYR A 23 23.70 -8.38 -6.88
C TYR A 23 25.19 -8.23 -7.24
N ILE A 24 25.67 -7.01 -7.52
CA ILE A 24 27.07 -6.73 -7.85
C ILE A 24 28.03 -7.14 -6.72
N LEU A 25 27.71 -6.78 -5.48
CA LEU A 25 28.60 -7.03 -4.33
C LEU A 25 28.76 -8.53 -4.04
N VAL A 26 27.68 -9.31 -4.20
CA VAL A 26 27.70 -10.75 -3.90
C VAL A 26 28.16 -11.57 -5.10
N GLY A 27 27.90 -11.11 -6.33
CA GLY A 27 28.35 -11.74 -7.57
C GLY A 27 29.76 -11.39 -8.03
N GLU A 28 30.53 -10.66 -7.21
CA GLU A 28 31.85 -10.12 -7.58
C GLU A 28 31.83 -9.34 -8.92
N GLY A 29 30.71 -8.68 -9.23
CA GLY A 29 30.51 -7.91 -10.47
C GLY A 29 30.32 -8.74 -11.74
N ARG A 30 30.17 -10.07 -11.68
CA ARG A 30 29.87 -10.89 -12.86
C ARG A 30 28.39 -10.75 -13.24
N GLY A 31 28.12 -10.50 -14.53
CA GLY A 31 26.76 -10.46 -15.09
C GLY A 31 26.05 -9.10 -15.03
N TYR A 32 26.54 -8.12 -14.27
CA TYR A 32 25.99 -6.76 -14.27
C TYR A 32 26.84 -5.83 -15.15
N THR A 33 26.22 -5.23 -16.16
CA THR A 33 26.92 -4.35 -17.10
C THR A 33 26.48 -2.89 -16.94
N ILE A 34 27.29 -1.94 -17.42
CA ILE A 34 26.88 -0.53 -17.49
C ILE A 34 25.58 -0.38 -18.31
N SER A 35 25.39 -1.24 -19.32
CA SER A 35 24.15 -1.32 -20.09
C SER A 35 22.94 -1.66 -19.21
N SER A 36 23.05 -2.59 -18.25
CA SER A 36 21.97 -2.93 -17.31
C SER A 36 21.52 -1.71 -16.50
N ALA A 37 22.47 -0.98 -15.91
CA ALA A 37 22.16 0.24 -15.15
C ALA A 37 21.45 1.33 -15.98
N VAL A 38 21.84 1.46 -17.25
CA VAL A 38 21.18 2.40 -18.18
C VAL A 38 19.75 1.95 -18.47
N VAL A 39 19.51 0.66 -18.66
CA VAL A 39 18.17 0.11 -18.87
C VAL A 39 17.29 0.30 -17.63
N ASP A 40 17.83 0.09 -16.42
CA ASP A 40 17.11 0.35 -15.17
C ASP A 40 16.67 1.81 -15.05
N ALA A 41 17.57 2.75 -15.36
CA ALA A 41 17.25 4.17 -15.37
C ALA A 41 16.19 4.50 -16.43
N VAL A 42 16.29 3.94 -17.63
CA VAL A 42 15.30 4.17 -18.69
C VAL A 42 13.92 3.65 -18.29
N ILE A 43 13.83 2.46 -17.69
CA ILE A 43 12.55 1.83 -17.33
C ILE A 43 11.98 2.45 -16.05
N PHE A 44 12.70 2.38 -14.93
CA PHE A 44 12.16 2.74 -13.62
C PHE A 44 12.21 4.25 -13.31
N LEU A 45 12.96 5.04 -14.09
CA LEU A 45 12.97 6.49 -14.01
C LEU A 45 12.28 7.11 -15.24
N GLY A 46 12.75 6.82 -16.46
CA GLY A 46 12.23 7.40 -17.70
C GLY A 46 10.78 7.03 -18.00
N LEU A 47 10.50 5.76 -18.29
CA LEU A 47 9.14 5.28 -18.59
C LEU A 47 8.20 5.45 -17.39
N ASN A 48 8.71 5.29 -16.18
CA ASN A 48 7.93 5.49 -14.97
C ASN A 48 7.37 6.92 -14.87
N LEU A 49 8.14 7.96 -15.21
CA LEU A 49 7.66 9.35 -15.26
C LEU A 49 6.44 9.53 -16.17
N ILE A 50 6.42 8.82 -17.30
CA ILE A 50 5.29 8.84 -18.24
C ILE A 50 4.04 8.26 -17.57
N GLY A 51 4.16 7.11 -16.92
CA GLY A 51 3.05 6.49 -16.19
C GLY A 51 2.56 7.35 -15.03
N ILE A 52 3.48 7.92 -14.24
CA ILE A 52 3.17 8.86 -13.15
C ILE A 52 2.35 10.03 -13.68
N TYR A 53 2.75 10.63 -14.81
CA TYR A 53 2.04 11.73 -15.43
C TYR A 53 0.60 11.33 -15.79
N TYR A 54 0.41 10.22 -16.51
CA TYR A 54 -0.93 9.80 -16.95
C TYR A 54 -1.84 9.32 -15.82
N LEU A 55 -1.29 8.63 -14.82
CA LEU A 55 -2.05 8.17 -13.65
C LEU A 55 -2.53 9.34 -12.78
N TYR A 56 -1.68 10.35 -12.58
CA TYR A 56 -1.97 11.46 -11.69
C TYR A 56 -2.71 12.63 -12.35
N LYS A 57 -2.55 12.86 -13.66
CA LYS A 57 -3.12 14.00 -14.38
C LYS A 57 -4.62 14.24 -14.13
N PRO A 58 -5.51 13.23 -14.11
CA PRO A 58 -6.93 13.46 -13.81
C PRO A 58 -7.16 13.98 -12.39
N ILE A 59 -6.39 13.47 -11.42
CA ILE A 59 -6.46 13.89 -10.02
C ILE A 59 -5.94 15.32 -9.87
N ASP A 60 -4.84 15.66 -10.55
CA ASP A 60 -4.28 17.02 -10.56
C ASP A 60 -5.27 18.03 -11.16
N ARG A 61 -5.98 17.67 -12.24
CA ARG A 61 -7.03 18.53 -12.83
C ARG A 61 -8.18 18.76 -11.86
N PHE A 62 -8.64 17.73 -11.15
CA PHE A 62 -9.67 17.87 -10.12
C PHE A 62 -9.21 18.80 -8.98
N LEU A 63 -8.00 18.60 -8.46
CA LEU A 63 -7.44 19.43 -7.39
C LEU A 63 -7.27 20.90 -7.79
N GLN A 64 -7.15 21.20 -9.09
CA GLN A 64 -7.11 22.55 -9.65
C GLN A 64 -8.50 23.12 -9.95
N GLY A 65 -9.59 22.41 -9.65
CA GLY A 65 -10.96 22.83 -9.97
C GLY A 65 -11.33 22.70 -11.46
N LYS A 66 -10.54 21.98 -12.26
CA LYS A 66 -10.74 21.82 -13.72
C LYS A 66 -11.50 20.54 -14.11
N ALA A 67 -11.98 19.78 -13.13
CA ALA A 67 -12.74 18.54 -13.34
C ALA A 67 -13.68 18.29 -12.16
N GLU A 68 -14.80 17.62 -12.41
CA GLU A 68 -15.78 17.26 -11.38
C GLU A 68 -15.34 16.04 -10.56
N PHE A 69 -15.76 15.98 -9.30
CA PHE A 69 -15.40 14.90 -8.37
C PHE A 69 -15.85 13.53 -8.88
N ASP A 70 -17.08 13.39 -9.39
CA ASP A 70 -17.63 12.11 -9.81
C ASP A 70 -16.83 11.47 -10.96
N SER A 71 -16.25 12.29 -11.84
CA SER A 71 -15.39 11.81 -12.93
C SER A 71 -14.05 11.24 -12.46
N VAL A 72 -13.60 11.61 -11.25
CA VAL A 72 -12.28 11.26 -10.70
C VAL A 72 -12.37 10.35 -9.47
N ARG A 73 -13.54 10.23 -8.85
CA ARG A 73 -13.80 9.42 -7.64
C ARG A 73 -13.24 8.00 -7.75
N ASP A 74 -13.63 7.26 -8.79
CA ASP A 74 -13.18 5.87 -8.97
C ASP A 74 -11.69 5.78 -9.27
N ARG A 75 -11.12 6.81 -9.91
CA ARG A 75 -9.68 6.90 -10.16
C ARG A 75 -8.89 7.11 -8.86
N ILE A 76 -9.40 7.92 -7.94
CA ILE A 76 -8.80 8.11 -6.61
C ILE A 76 -8.87 6.79 -5.84
N VAL A 77 -10.01 6.12 -5.83
CA VAL A 77 -10.17 4.83 -5.12
C VAL A 77 -9.24 3.76 -5.70
N ALA A 78 -9.13 3.68 -7.02
CA ALA A 78 -8.29 2.68 -7.71
C ALA A 78 -6.81 3.06 -7.84
N LEU A 79 -6.39 4.25 -7.36
CA LEU A 79 -5.04 4.78 -7.56
C LEU A 79 -3.93 3.82 -7.08
N PRO A 80 -4.01 3.18 -5.89
CA PRO A 80 -2.98 2.23 -5.44
C PRO A 80 -2.84 1.05 -6.39
N ARG A 81 -3.97 0.43 -6.79
CA ARG A 81 -3.98 -0.72 -7.71
C ARG A 81 -3.44 -0.34 -9.09
N ARG A 82 -3.85 0.80 -9.65
CA ARG A 82 -3.37 1.25 -10.97
C ARG A 82 -1.87 1.57 -10.97
N SER A 83 -1.39 2.17 -9.88
CA SER A 83 0.04 2.47 -9.70
C SER A 83 0.86 1.18 -9.57
N ALA A 84 0.35 0.20 -8.80
CA ALA A 84 0.99 -1.11 -8.66
C ALA A 84 1.03 -1.88 -9.99
N LEU A 85 -0.09 -1.91 -10.73
CA LEU A 85 -0.13 -2.54 -12.06
C LEU A 85 0.86 -1.90 -13.02
N TRP A 86 1.00 -0.57 -12.99
CA TRP A 86 2.00 0.12 -13.80
C TRP A 86 3.42 -0.28 -13.41
N ALA A 87 3.75 -0.33 -12.11
CA ALA A 87 5.03 -0.84 -11.64
C ALA A 87 5.28 -2.29 -12.09
N GLY A 88 4.25 -3.13 -12.08
CA GLY A 88 4.31 -4.50 -12.60
C GLY A 88 4.58 -4.57 -14.10
N VAL A 89 4.01 -3.65 -14.90
CA VAL A 89 4.31 -3.55 -16.35
C VAL A 89 5.79 -3.20 -16.58
N LEU A 90 6.32 -2.23 -15.82
CA LEU A 90 7.75 -1.87 -15.89
C LEU A 90 8.64 -3.05 -15.48
N GLY A 91 8.31 -3.70 -14.37
CA GLY A 91 9.01 -4.88 -13.89
C GLY A 91 9.00 -6.04 -14.87
N PHE A 92 7.85 -6.29 -15.51
CA PHE A 92 7.71 -7.33 -16.53
C PHE A 92 8.57 -7.04 -17.76
N ALA A 93 8.57 -5.78 -18.22
CA ALA A 93 9.40 -5.36 -19.34
C ALA A 93 10.89 -5.54 -19.04
N TYR A 94 11.32 -5.22 -17.81
CA TYR A 94 12.69 -5.46 -17.37
C TYR A 94 13.03 -6.96 -17.33
N CYS A 95 12.17 -7.78 -16.72
CA CYS A 95 12.37 -9.24 -16.66
C CYS A 95 12.50 -9.85 -18.06
N LEU A 96 11.66 -9.44 -19.02
CA LEU A 96 11.76 -9.91 -20.40
C LEU A 96 13.08 -9.53 -21.07
N TRP A 97 13.56 -8.31 -20.81
CA TRP A 97 14.85 -7.87 -21.34
C TRP A 97 16.01 -8.70 -20.80
N VAL A 98 16.08 -8.88 -19.47
CA VAL A 98 17.14 -9.68 -18.82
C VAL A 98 17.10 -11.14 -19.26
N LEU A 99 15.91 -11.75 -19.32
CA LEU A 99 15.76 -13.13 -19.78
C LEU A 99 16.17 -13.31 -21.24
N GLY A 100 15.88 -12.32 -22.09
CA GLY A 100 16.34 -12.31 -23.48
C GLY A 100 17.86 -12.25 -23.59
N GLU A 101 18.52 -11.43 -22.77
CA GLU A 101 19.98 -11.36 -22.73
C GLU A 101 20.61 -12.66 -22.22
N LEU A 102 20.00 -13.27 -21.19
CA LEU A 102 20.44 -14.53 -20.60
C LEU A 102 20.39 -15.70 -21.62
N LEU A 103 19.28 -15.83 -22.35
CA LEU A 103 19.10 -16.86 -23.38
C LEU A 103 20.16 -16.78 -24.48
N ASN A 104 20.61 -15.57 -24.81
CA ASN A 104 21.63 -15.35 -25.84
C ASN A 104 23.06 -15.58 -25.33
N SER A 105 23.31 -15.39 -24.03
CA SER A 105 24.66 -15.35 -23.47
C SER A 105 25.22 -16.71 -23.10
N ASP A 106 24.39 -17.65 -22.63
CA ASP A 106 24.86 -18.98 -22.24
C ASP A 106 23.85 -20.09 -22.64
N PRO A 107 24.01 -20.69 -23.83
CA PRO A 107 23.12 -21.76 -24.30
C PRO A 107 23.25 -23.07 -23.51
N SER A 108 24.25 -23.19 -22.63
CA SER A 108 24.53 -24.42 -21.88
C SER A 108 23.76 -24.55 -20.57
N LEU A 109 22.99 -23.51 -20.20
CA LEU A 109 22.13 -23.49 -19.01
C LEU A 109 21.07 -24.59 -19.06
N THR A 110 20.99 -25.38 -17.97
CA THR A 110 19.94 -26.38 -17.82
C THR A 110 18.57 -25.68 -17.65
N PRO A 111 17.46 -26.28 -18.15
CA PRO A 111 16.13 -25.67 -18.02
C PRO A 111 15.74 -25.35 -16.57
N LEU A 112 16.16 -26.18 -15.62
CA LEU A 112 15.91 -25.98 -14.19
C LEU A 112 16.63 -24.75 -13.64
N ARG A 113 17.88 -24.51 -14.07
CA ARG A 113 18.65 -23.32 -13.66
C ARG A 113 18.11 -22.05 -14.30
N TYR A 114 17.69 -22.12 -15.55
CA TYR A 114 17.01 -20.99 -16.20
C TYR A 114 15.73 -20.60 -15.45
N ALA A 115 14.93 -21.60 -15.05
CA ALA A 115 13.71 -21.36 -14.28
C ALA A 115 13.99 -20.69 -12.93
N SER A 116 15.06 -21.09 -12.21
CA SER A 116 15.41 -20.50 -10.91
C SER A 116 15.82 -19.01 -11.04
N ILE A 117 16.67 -18.69 -12.03
CA ILE A 117 17.08 -17.30 -12.31
C ILE A 117 15.86 -16.46 -12.69
N ALA A 118 14.99 -16.99 -13.55
CA ALA A 118 13.76 -16.32 -13.93
C ALA A 118 12.88 -16.02 -12.71
N THR A 119 12.75 -16.96 -11.77
CA THR A 119 11.96 -16.74 -10.56
C THR A 119 12.51 -15.63 -9.66
N GLY A 120 13.84 -15.57 -9.46
CA GLY A 120 14.48 -14.47 -8.71
C GLY A 120 14.25 -13.10 -9.36
N LEU A 121 14.34 -13.03 -10.70
CA LEU A 121 14.04 -11.81 -11.45
C LEU A 121 12.57 -11.38 -11.27
N PHE A 122 11.63 -12.32 -11.38
CA PHE A 122 10.22 -12.02 -11.16
C PHE A 122 9.93 -11.58 -9.71
N LEU A 123 10.63 -12.12 -8.72
CA LEU A 123 10.50 -11.67 -7.33
C LEU A 123 10.98 -10.23 -7.18
N GLY A 124 12.25 -9.97 -7.50
CA GLY A 124 12.94 -8.72 -7.20
C GLY A 124 12.46 -7.55 -8.05
N TYR A 125 12.13 -7.78 -9.31
CA TYR A 125 11.83 -6.71 -10.27
C TYR A 125 10.34 -6.62 -10.65
N LEU A 126 9.52 -7.63 -10.39
CA LEU A 126 8.08 -7.59 -10.70
C LEU A 126 7.19 -7.62 -9.45
N LEU A 127 7.26 -8.70 -8.66
CA LEU A 127 6.35 -8.89 -7.53
C LEU A 127 6.65 -7.90 -6.40
N PHE A 128 7.92 -7.75 -6.04
CA PHE A 128 8.33 -6.83 -4.97
C PHE A 128 7.98 -5.36 -5.32
N PRO A 129 8.37 -4.80 -6.49
CA PRO A 129 8.02 -3.43 -6.86
C PRO A 129 6.51 -3.18 -6.93
N MET A 130 5.75 -4.15 -7.46
CA MET A 130 4.29 -4.08 -7.50
C MET A 130 3.69 -3.99 -6.09
N PHE A 131 4.15 -4.85 -5.18
CA PHE A 131 3.69 -4.85 -3.78
C PHE A 131 4.11 -3.58 -3.04
N TYR A 132 5.38 -3.19 -3.16
CA TYR A 132 5.95 -1.97 -2.60
C TYR A 132 5.17 -0.72 -3.02
N ILE A 133 4.91 -0.54 -4.33
CA ILE A 133 4.14 0.60 -4.84
C ILE A 133 2.68 0.54 -4.41
N SER A 134 2.04 -0.64 -4.43
CA SER A 134 0.67 -0.80 -3.91
C SER A 134 0.55 -0.26 -2.49
N PHE A 135 1.51 -0.61 -1.63
CA PHE A 135 1.55 -0.16 -0.25
C PHE A 135 1.81 1.35 -0.12
N LEU A 136 2.85 1.83 -0.77
CA LEU A 136 3.31 3.21 -0.62
C LEU A 136 2.25 4.20 -1.14
N ILE A 137 1.58 3.83 -2.24
CA ILE A 137 0.47 4.60 -2.79
C ILE A 137 -0.81 4.43 -1.97
N SER A 138 -1.06 3.28 -1.33
CA SER A 138 -2.17 3.14 -0.37
C SER A 138 -2.05 4.14 0.79
N ASN A 139 -0.85 4.29 1.36
CA ASN A 139 -0.60 5.30 2.40
C ASN A 139 -0.82 6.73 1.88
N TYR A 140 -0.30 7.03 0.69
CA TYR A 140 -0.53 8.33 0.05
C TYR A 140 -2.04 8.59 -0.16
N ASN A 141 -2.78 7.55 -0.57
CA ASN A 141 -4.20 7.62 -0.89
C ASN A 141 -5.06 7.94 0.34
N ILE A 142 -4.71 7.38 1.50
CA ILE A 142 -5.36 7.72 2.78
C ILE A 142 -5.28 9.22 3.05
N SER A 143 -4.09 9.83 2.96
CA SER A 143 -3.99 11.27 3.17
C SER A 143 -4.64 12.09 2.05
N LEU A 144 -4.67 11.57 0.82
CA LEU A 144 -5.34 12.25 -0.29
C LEU A 144 -6.84 12.33 -0.04
N LYS A 145 -7.45 11.22 0.40
CA LYS A 145 -8.86 11.18 0.79
C LYS A 145 -9.13 12.09 1.98
N GLU A 146 -8.27 12.07 2.99
CA GLU A 146 -8.39 12.98 4.14
C GLU A 146 -8.32 14.45 3.73
N TYR A 147 -7.38 14.82 2.86
CA TYR A 147 -7.26 16.17 2.33
C TYR A 147 -8.53 16.58 1.57
N ILE A 148 -9.05 15.70 0.71
CA ILE A 148 -10.26 15.97 -0.07
C ILE A 148 -11.48 16.11 0.84
N TYR A 149 -11.61 15.25 1.85
CA TYR A 149 -12.67 15.34 2.84
C TYR A 149 -12.61 16.66 3.62
N ARG A 150 -11.44 17.03 4.16
CA ARG A 150 -11.29 18.28 4.94
C ARG A 150 -11.50 19.54 4.08
N ARG A 151 -11.12 19.50 2.80
CA ARG A 151 -11.19 20.67 1.91
C ARG A 151 -12.53 20.83 1.20
N PHE A 152 -13.16 19.73 0.81
CA PHE A 152 -14.35 19.73 -0.04
C PHE A 152 -15.56 19.00 0.56
N GLY A 153 -15.40 18.29 1.69
CA GLY A 153 -16.48 17.55 2.34
C GLY A 153 -16.86 16.23 1.66
N PHE A 154 -16.16 15.81 0.60
CA PHE A 154 -16.52 14.59 -0.13
C PHE A 154 -16.14 13.32 0.64
N ILE A 155 -17.10 12.39 0.68
CA ILE A 155 -16.95 11.05 1.27
C ILE A 155 -16.65 10.06 0.16
N PHE A 156 -15.80 9.08 0.44
CA PHE A 156 -15.48 7.99 -0.50
C PHE A 156 -16.27 6.73 -0.14
N PRO A 157 -16.74 5.97 -1.14
CA PRO A 157 -17.42 4.71 -0.89
C PRO A 157 -16.48 3.70 -0.21
N SER A 158 -17.07 2.77 0.55
CA SER A 158 -16.35 1.63 1.10
C SER A 158 -15.72 0.79 -0.02
N GLY A 159 -14.51 0.30 0.25
CA GLY A 159 -13.75 -0.50 -0.69
C GLY A 159 -14.25 -1.94 -0.69
N ARG A 160 -14.04 -2.66 -1.80
CA ARG A 160 -14.43 -4.08 -1.91
C ARG A 160 -13.52 -5.02 -1.11
N LEU A 161 -12.28 -4.61 -0.83
CA LEU A 161 -11.26 -5.43 -0.19
C LEU A 161 -11.29 -5.23 1.32
N LYS A 162 -11.55 -6.33 2.04
CA LYS A 162 -11.45 -6.43 3.49
C LYS A 162 -9.99 -6.29 3.95
N PHE A 163 -9.79 -5.84 5.18
CA PHE A 163 -8.47 -5.63 5.77
C PHE A 163 -7.68 -6.93 5.86
N TRP A 164 -8.32 -8.03 6.29
CA TRP A 164 -7.67 -9.34 6.37
C TRP A 164 -7.19 -9.85 5.00
N GLN A 165 -7.88 -9.50 3.90
CA GLN A 165 -7.45 -9.86 2.55
C GLN A 165 -6.17 -9.11 2.16
N LYS A 166 -6.03 -7.85 2.60
CA LYS A 166 -4.80 -7.08 2.42
C LYS A 166 -3.66 -7.67 3.26
N LEU A 167 -3.95 -8.08 4.49
CA LEU A 167 -2.99 -8.76 5.35
C LEU A 167 -2.54 -10.10 4.76
N LEU A 168 -3.47 -10.93 4.29
CA LEU A 168 -3.15 -12.20 3.65
C LEU A 168 -2.28 -12.00 2.41
N GLY A 169 -2.65 -11.03 1.55
CA GLY A 169 -1.84 -10.68 0.39
C GLY A 169 -0.43 -10.24 0.78
N SER A 170 -0.29 -9.42 1.83
CA SER A 170 1.03 -9.04 2.35
C SER A 170 1.82 -10.22 2.91
N TYR A 171 1.17 -11.14 3.64
CA TYR A 171 1.82 -12.32 4.19
C TYR A 171 2.35 -13.25 3.09
N ILE A 172 1.57 -13.47 2.03
CA ILE A 172 1.98 -14.29 0.90
C ILE A 172 3.23 -13.69 0.23
N VAL A 173 3.23 -12.38 -0.03
CA VAL A 173 4.36 -11.71 -0.71
C VAL A 173 5.60 -11.60 0.18
N VAL A 174 5.43 -11.45 1.49
CA VAL A 174 6.54 -11.27 2.43
C VAL A 174 7.17 -12.59 2.85
N SER A 175 6.37 -13.66 2.96
CA SER A 175 6.80 -14.94 3.54
C SER A 175 6.76 -16.09 2.53
N VAL A 176 5.58 -16.41 2.01
CA VAL A 176 5.36 -17.62 1.20
C VAL A 176 6.12 -17.57 -0.12
N VAL A 177 6.04 -16.44 -0.82
CA VAL A 177 6.65 -16.27 -2.14
C VAL A 177 8.18 -16.31 -2.08
N PRO A 178 8.86 -15.52 -1.21
CA PRO A 178 10.32 -15.62 -1.08
C PRO A 178 10.79 -16.99 -0.59
N MET A 179 10.07 -17.63 0.34
CA MET A 179 10.44 -18.97 0.82
C MET A 179 10.35 -20.01 -0.30
N ALA A 180 9.31 -19.97 -1.13
CA ALA A 180 9.19 -20.86 -2.28
C ALA A 180 10.35 -20.67 -3.26
N PHE A 181 10.81 -19.43 -3.47
CA PHE A 181 11.94 -19.14 -4.36
C PHE A 181 13.28 -19.60 -3.79
N ILE A 182 13.56 -19.36 -2.51
CA ILE A 182 14.75 -19.90 -1.84
C ILE A 182 14.80 -21.43 -1.98
N VAL A 183 13.67 -22.12 -1.81
CA VAL A 183 13.59 -23.58 -1.99
C VAL A 183 13.85 -23.99 -3.45
N LEU A 184 13.33 -23.25 -4.42
CA LEU A 184 13.58 -23.50 -5.84
C LEU A 184 15.05 -23.27 -6.21
N ASP A 185 15.67 -22.22 -5.69
CA ASP A 185 17.09 -21.95 -5.88
C ASP A 185 17.96 -23.07 -5.29
N MET A 186 17.64 -23.51 -4.07
CA MET A 186 18.31 -24.65 -3.44
C MET A 186 18.13 -25.96 -4.22
N ALA A 187 16.95 -26.19 -4.81
CA ALA A 187 16.67 -27.38 -5.61
C ALA A 187 17.33 -27.36 -7.01
N SER A 188 17.69 -26.17 -7.51
CA SER A 188 18.34 -26.02 -8.82
C SER A 188 19.82 -26.47 -8.85
N VAL A 189 20.39 -26.81 -7.69
CA VAL A 189 21.81 -27.14 -7.55
C VAL A 189 22.07 -28.63 -7.80
N GLU A 190 22.69 -28.95 -8.94
CA GLU A 190 23.02 -30.33 -9.32
C GLU A 190 24.22 -30.93 -8.55
N SER A 191 25.15 -30.11 -8.03
CA SER A 191 26.25 -30.59 -7.17
C SER A 191 26.72 -29.57 -6.12
N TRP A 192 26.90 -30.02 -4.88
CA TRP A 192 27.33 -29.18 -3.74
C TRP A 192 28.75 -28.60 -3.91
N GLU A 193 29.57 -29.17 -4.79
CA GLU A 193 30.92 -28.68 -5.12
C GLU A 193 30.89 -27.49 -6.11
N ARG A 194 29.81 -27.34 -6.90
CA ARG A 194 29.57 -26.20 -7.79
C ARG A 194 28.69 -25.12 -7.16
N VAL A 195 28.61 -25.09 -5.82
CA VAL A 195 27.99 -24.01 -5.01
C VAL A 195 28.87 -22.75 -5.06
N SER A 196 29.21 -22.36 -6.28
CA SER A 196 30.01 -21.20 -6.65
C SER A 196 29.15 -19.93 -6.56
N ALA A 197 29.83 -18.79 -6.54
CA ALA A 197 29.33 -17.45 -6.18
C ALA A 197 27.90 -17.07 -6.65
N ILE A 198 27.43 -17.63 -7.76
CA ILE A 198 26.11 -17.36 -8.34
C ILE A 198 24.96 -17.72 -7.37
N LEU A 199 25.03 -18.86 -6.65
CA LEU A 199 24.00 -19.23 -5.67
C LEU A 199 23.99 -18.31 -4.44
N LYS A 200 25.16 -17.80 -4.05
CA LYS A 200 25.26 -16.84 -2.94
C LYS A 200 24.57 -15.53 -3.33
N GLN A 201 24.69 -15.14 -4.60
CA GLN A 201 24.09 -13.93 -5.14
C GLN A 201 22.56 -14.01 -5.18
N ASP A 202 22.00 -15.09 -5.71
CA ASP A 202 20.54 -15.31 -5.77
C ASP A 202 19.92 -15.31 -4.36
N ILE A 203 20.48 -16.10 -3.45
CA ILE A 203 20.02 -16.18 -2.06
C ILE A 203 20.16 -14.84 -1.34
N ALA A 204 21.25 -14.09 -1.56
CA ALA A 204 21.43 -12.78 -0.92
C ALA A 204 20.40 -11.76 -1.42
N THR A 205 20.08 -11.74 -2.71
CA THR A 205 19.03 -10.87 -3.25
C THR A 205 17.65 -11.24 -2.72
N ASP A 206 17.36 -12.52 -2.55
CA ASP A 206 16.12 -12.99 -1.93
C ASP A 206 16.01 -12.55 -0.48
N VAL A 207 17.07 -12.74 0.31
CA VAL A 207 17.11 -12.31 1.72
C VAL A 207 16.89 -10.80 1.84
N VAL A 208 17.54 -9.99 1.00
CA VAL A 208 17.32 -8.54 0.98
C VAL A 208 15.87 -8.19 0.62
N SER A 209 15.28 -8.90 -0.34
CA SER A 209 13.86 -8.76 -0.68
C SER A 209 12.96 -8.98 0.53
N VAL A 210 13.23 -10.06 1.29
CA VAL A 210 12.46 -10.37 2.50
C VAL A 210 12.56 -9.24 3.53
N PHE A 211 13.77 -8.74 3.82
CA PHE A 211 13.95 -7.65 4.78
C PHE A 211 13.22 -6.37 4.36
N LEU A 212 13.29 -6.00 3.08
CA LEU A 212 12.55 -4.85 2.56
C LEU A 212 11.03 -5.07 2.67
N CYS A 213 10.56 -6.29 2.35
CA CYS A 213 9.16 -6.70 2.46
C CYS A 213 8.65 -6.59 3.90
N ILE A 214 9.44 -7.03 4.87
CA ILE A 214 9.13 -6.93 6.30
C ILE A 214 9.01 -5.45 6.71
N GLY A 215 9.95 -4.59 6.30
CA GLY A 215 9.90 -3.16 6.62
C GLY A 215 8.65 -2.47 6.05
N VAL A 216 8.29 -2.81 4.82
CA VAL A 216 7.06 -2.36 4.14
C VAL A 216 5.81 -2.85 4.89
N ALA A 217 5.77 -4.12 5.27
CA ALA A 217 4.65 -4.72 5.99
C ALA A 217 4.47 -4.14 7.39
N ALA A 218 5.56 -3.89 8.13
CA ALA A 218 5.53 -3.24 9.43
C ALA A 218 4.93 -1.82 9.32
N ALA A 219 5.40 -1.03 8.35
CA ALA A 219 4.84 0.29 8.10
C ALA A 219 3.35 0.23 7.70
N PHE A 220 2.91 -0.85 7.03
CA PHE A 220 1.52 -1.07 6.65
C PHE A 220 0.63 -1.32 7.86
N LEU A 221 1.05 -2.21 8.76
CA LEU A 221 0.33 -2.48 10.00
C LEU A 221 0.18 -1.20 10.83
N THR A 222 1.26 -0.43 11.00
CA THR A 222 1.20 0.80 11.80
C THR A 222 0.22 1.82 11.22
N ARG A 223 0.21 2.03 9.90
CA ARG A 223 -0.62 3.09 9.28
C ARG A 223 -2.04 2.64 8.94
N GLY A 224 -2.22 1.38 8.57
CA GLY A 224 -3.50 0.80 8.19
C GLY A 224 -4.36 0.35 9.37
N LEU A 225 -3.73 0.02 10.51
CA LEU A 225 -4.42 -0.49 11.70
C LEU A 225 -4.10 0.34 12.95
N THR A 226 -2.84 0.41 13.37
CA THR A 226 -2.48 1.01 14.66
C THR A 226 -2.89 2.48 14.75
N LYS A 227 -2.59 3.29 13.73
CA LYS A 227 -2.94 4.71 13.70
C LYS A 227 -4.44 4.99 13.76
N PRO A 228 -5.30 4.39 12.90
CA PRO A 228 -6.74 4.63 13.00
C PRO A 228 -7.36 4.08 14.29
N VAL A 229 -6.86 2.97 14.83
CA VAL A 229 -7.30 2.46 16.14
C VAL A 229 -6.97 3.46 17.24
N ASN A 230 -5.73 3.97 17.31
CA ASN A 230 -5.36 4.99 18.30
C ASN A 230 -6.17 6.29 18.15
N LEU A 231 -6.49 6.69 16.92
CA LEU A 231 -7.35 7.85 16.66
C LEU A 231 -8.77 7.63 17.19
N LEU A 232 -9.35 6.44 16.99
CA LEU A 232 -10.66 6.10 17.54
C LEU A 232 -10.62 6.03 19.06
N THR A 233 -9.60 5.42 19.66
CA THR A 233 -9.42 5.36 21.12
C THR A 233 -9.37 6.76 21.74
N SER A 234 -8.48 7.62 21.25
CA SER A 234 -8.37 9.01 21.74
C SER A 234 -9.61 9.86 21.48
N SER A 235 -10.38 9.56 20.42
CA SER A 235 -11.65 10.23 20.15
C SER A 235 -12.75 9.75 21.09
N LEU A 236 -12.73 8.47 21.46
CA LEU A 236 -13.67 7.88 22.41
C LEU A 236 -13.46 8.42 23.83
N GLU A 237 -12.22 8.67 24.24
CA GLU A 237 -11.90 9.33 25.52
C GLU A 237 -12.57 10.71 25.62
N LYS A 238 -12.45 11.54 24.59
CA LYS A 238 -13.11 12.87 24.53
C LYS A 238 -14.64 12.78 24.58
N VAL A 239 -15.21 11.80 23.89
CA VAL A 239 -16.66 11.54 23.95
C VAL A 239 -17.06 11.12 25.37
N GLY A 240 -16.24 10.34 26.07
CA GLY A 240 -16.42 9.99 27.48
C GLY A 240 -16.35 11.19 28.43
N GLU A 241 -15.58 12.23 28.06
CA GLU A 241 -15.52 13.52 28.76
C GLU A 241 -16.69 14.47 28.42
N GLY A 242 -17.60 14.06 27.53
CA GLY A 242 -18.79 14.83 27.13
C GLY A 242 -18.62 15.67 25.87
N ASP A 243 -17.48 15.60 25.16
CA ASP A 243 -17.30 16.28 23.87
C ASP A 243 -17.91 15.45 22.72
N TYR A 244 -19.18 15.74 22.39
CA TYR A 244 -19.89 15.11 21.27
C TYR A 244 -19.68 15.81 19.92
N SER A 245 -18.81 16.83 19.86
CA SER A 245 -18.47 17.52 18.61
C SER A 245 -17.42 16.76 17.77
N VAL A 246 -16.75 15.77 18.38
CA VAL A 246 -15.67 15.01 17.75
C VAL A 246 -16.18 14.23 16.53
N ARG A 247 -15.44 14.29 15.42
CA ARG A 247 -15.69 13.50 14.20
C ARG A 247 -14.38 12.95 13.65
N VAL A 248 -14.38 11.66 13.28
CA VAL A 248 -13.20 10.97 12.75
C VAL A 248 -13.36 10.75 11.24
N PRO A 249 -12.37 11.10 10.40
CA PRO A 249 -12.51 10.96 8.95
C PRO A 249 -12.51 9.48 8.51
N VAL A 250 -13.54 9.08 7.76
CA VAL A 250 -13.65 7.71 7.19
C VAL A 250 -12.76 7.62 5.95
N VAL A 251 -11.50 7.22 6.17
CA VAL A 251 -10.46 7.15 5.11
C VAL A 251 -10.21 5.75 4.56
N SER A 252 -10.68 4.72 5.27
CA SER A 252 -10.53 3.32 4.86
C SER A 252 -11.82 2.77 4.27
N GLY A 253 -11.66 1.83 3.35
CA GLY A 253 -12.76 1.12 2.71
C GLY A 253 -13.01 -0.29 3.26
N ASP A 254 -12.35 -0.67 4.35
CA ASP A 254 -12.44 -1.99 4.96
C ASP A 254 -13.17 -1.92 6.33
N GLU A 255 -13.03 -2.96 7.15
CA GLU A 255 -13.63 -3.05 8.48
C GLU A 255 -13.27 -1.86 9.38
N ILE A 256 -12.09 -1.26 9.21
CA ILE A 256 -11.69 -0.06 9.95
C ILE A 256 -12.51 1.16 9.51
N GLY A 257 -12.83 1.24 8.21
CA GLY A 257 -13.72 2.26 7.67
C GLY A 257 -15.14 2.12 8.22
N ILE A 258 -15.67 0.90 8.23
CA ILE A 258 -17.00 0.59 8.79
C ILE A 258 -17.05 0.94 10.28
N LEU A 259 -16.02 0.56 11.05
CA LEU A 259 -15.92 0.90 12.46
C LEU A 259 -15.90 2.42 12.68
N THR A 260 -15.16 3.16 11.85
CA THR A 260 -15.09 4.62 11.91
C THR A 260 -16.44 5.27 11.60
N ALA A 261 -17.17 4.75 10.60
CA ALA A 261 -18.51 5.23 10.25
C ALA A 261 -19.50 5.00 11.41
N ASN A 262 -19.52 3.78 11.97
CA ASN A 262 -20.38 3.44 13.10
C ASN A 262 -20.06 4.27 14.35
N PHE A 263 -18.77 4.54 14.62
CA PHE A 263 -18.35 5.45 15.68
C PHE A 263 -18.94 6.84 15.48
N ASN A 264 -18.81 7.43 14.29
CA ASN A 264 -19.35 8.77 14.02
C ASN A 264 -20.88 8.81 14.20
N SER A 265 -21.62 7.80 13.71
CA SER A 265 -23.07 7.72 13.90
C SER A 265 -23.48 7.61 15.36
N MET A 266 -22.71 6.89 16.18
CA MET A 266 -22.93 6.83 17.63
C MET A 266 -22.74 8.21 18.28
N VAL A 267 -21.66 8.92 17.95
CA VAL A 267 -21.39 10.27 18.50
C VAL A 267 -22.45 11.28 18.07
N GLU A 268 -22.93 11.18 16.83
CA GLU A 268 -24.05 11.98 16.33
C GLU A 268 -25.33 11.76 17.15
N GLY A 269 -25.70 10.51 17.41
CA GLY A 269 -26.85 10.19 18.26
C GLY A 269 -26.69 10.65 19.73
N LEU A 270 -25.47 10.63 20.27
CA LEU A 270 -25.19 11.21 21.59
C LEU A 270 -25.34 12.74 21.59
N SER A 271 -24.80 13.40 20.57
CA SER A 271 -24.93 14.85 20.39
C SER A 271 -26.39 15.30 20.28
N GLU A 272 -27.22 14.54 19.56
CA GLU A 272 -28.66 14.84 19.42
C GLU A 272 -29.40 14.68 20.76
N ARG A 273 -29.12 13.61 21.50
CA ARG A 273 -29.69 13.39 22.85
C ARG A 273 -29.29 14.49 23.82
N GLU A 274 -28.03 14.92 23.77
CA GLU A 274 -27.53 16.00 24.61
C GLU A 274 -28.21 17.34 24.27
N PHE A 275 -28.37 17.64 22.97
CA PHE A 275 -29.09 18.83 22.52
C PHE A 275 -30.56 18.85 22.97
N ILE A 276 -31.25 17.71 22.88
CA ILE A 276 -32.62 17.56 23.39
C ILE A 276 -32.64 17.77 24.91
N ARG A 277 -31.72 17.15 25.66
CA ARG A 277 -31.62 17.30 27.11
C ARG A 277 -31.39 18.76 27.52
N ASP A 278 -30.47 19.46 26.87
CA ASP A 278 -30.15 20.86 27.18
C ASP A 278 -31.26 21.84 26.77
N THR A 279 -31.94 21.56 25.65
CA THR A 279 -33.07 22.38 25.18
C THR A 279 -34.28 22.17 26.09
N PHE A 280 -34.71 20.94 26.33
CA PHE A 280 -35.93 20.64 27.10
C PHE A 280 -35.71 20.64 28.62
N GLY A 281 -34.48 20.42 29.10
CA GLY A 281 -34.14 20.59 30.52
C GLY A 281 -34.35 22.02 31.02
N ARG A 282 -34.39 23.00 30.11
CA ARG A 282 -34.74 24.41 30.42
C ARG A 282 -36.25 24.69 30.42
N TYR A 283 -37.08 23.80 29.89
CA TYR A 283 -38.54 24.01 29.74
C TYR A 283 -39.41 22.99 30.49
N LEU A 284 -38.83 21.89 30.99
CA LEU A 284 -39.53 20.94 31.85
C LEU A 284 -39.47 21.45 33.30
N THR A 285 -40.59 21.94 33.82
CA THR A 285 -40.75 22.13 35.26
C THR A 285 -40.63 20.78 35.98
N GLU A 286 -40.21 20.80 37.25
CA GLU A 286 -40.04 19.62 38.12
C GLU A 286 -41.26 18.69 38.07
N GLU A 287 -42.46 19.26 37.90
CA GLU A 287 -43.75 18.58 37.80
C GLU A 287 -43.89 17.69 36.55
N VAL A 288 -43.38 18.10 35.38
CA VAL A 288 -43.49 17.29 34.15
C VAL A 288 -42.49 16.14 34.15
N ALA A 289 -41.30 16.36 34.71
CA ALA A 289 -40.29 15.32 34.89
C ALA A 289 -40.76 14.20 35.84
N ALA A 290 -41.44 14.56 36.93
CA ALA A 290 -42.04 13.62 37.87
C ALA A 290 -43.13 12.74 37.22
N GLU A 291 -43.94 13.31 36.34
CA GLU A 291 -45.05 12.60 35.70
C GLU A 291 -44.58 11.65 34.58
N ILE A 292 -43.49 11.98 33.87
CA ILE A 292 -42.85 11.08 32.90
C ILE A 292 -42.15 9.90 33.60
N LEU A 293 -41.53 10.13 34.76
CA LEU A 293 -40.91 9.06 35.57
C LEU A 293 -41.96 8.06 36.10
N LYS A 294 -43.17 8.51 36.43
CA LYS A 294 -44.29 7.61 36.76
C LYS A 294 -44.74 6.73 35.58
N GLN A 295 -44.69 7.23 34.35
CA GLN A 295 -45.11 6.46 33.17
C GLN A 295 -44.09 5.40 32.72
N LYS A 296 -42.79 5.60 32.97
CA LYS A 296 -41.73 4.63 32.62
C LYS A 296 -41.64 3.41 33.56
N VAL A 297 -42.32 3.44 34.70
CA VAL A 297 -42.32 2.35 35.71
C VAL A 297 -43.57 1.45 35.58
N LYS A 298 -44.31 1.54 34.47
CA LYS A 298 -45.40 0.61 34.12
C LYS A 298 -44.97 -0.39 33.06
#